data_AF-F8IJI0-F1
#
_entry.id   AF-F8IJI0-F1
#
_cell.length_a   1.000
_cell.length_b   1.000
_cell.length_c   1.000
_cell.angle_alpha   90.00
_cell.angle_beta   90.00
_cell.angle_gamma   90.00
#
_symmetry.space_group_name_H-M   'P 1'
#
loop_
_entity.id
_entity.type
_entity.pdbx_description
1 polymer ?
#
loop_
_entity_poly.entity_id
_entity_poly.type
_entity_poly.pdbx_seq_one_letter_code
_entity_poly.pdbx_strand_id
1 'polypeptide(L)'
;MLTKMEKQSEGAKKQRISKLKSYMEKNWQGIVGDDDVVSLGAIEGQVFHHVARRMKRHGARWSKPGADALVRLIATRANHEPLRANTPSRSEMQAEVPVKTKPVNEAEIARRVEEAATWLEKHMPALVGPHADRPWVKYVLRELARVSATVA
;
A
#
# COMPACT_ATOMS: atom_id res chain seq x y z
N MET A 1 -19.49 -11.28 -26.46
CA MET A 1 -20.08 -11.84 -25.22
C MET A 1 -21.20 -10.96 -24.66
N LEU A 2 -20.96 -9.69 -24.35
CA LEU A 2 -21.97 -8.77 -23.77
C LEU A 2 -23.22 -8.58 -24.63
N THR A 3 -23.10 -8.53 -25.96
CA THR A 3 -24.23 -8.43 -26.90
C THR A 3 -25.18 -9.63 -26.83
N LYS A 4 -24.65 -10.83 -26.58
CA LYS A 4 -25.45 -12.05 -26.42
C LYS A 4 -26.20 -12.03 -25.08
N MET A 5 -25.53 -11.56 -24.02
CA MET A 5 -26.12 -11.44 -22.69
C MET A 5 -27.18 -10.33 -22.60
N GLU A 6 -27.00 -9.23 -23.33
CA GLU A 6 -28.00 -8.15 -23.45
C GLU A 6 -29.28 -8.67 -24.09
N LYS A 7 -29.18 -9.43 -25.19
CA LYS A 7 -30.34 -10.04 -25.86
C LYS A 7 -31.07 -11.08 -25.00
N GLN A 8 -30.37 -11.74 -24.08
CA GLN A 8 -30.93 -12.76 -23.18
C GLN A 8 -31.40 -12.21 -21.84
N SER A 9 -31.22 -10.91 -21.57
CA SER A 9 -31.58 -10.28 -20.31
C SER A 9 -32.76 -9.34 -20.50
N GLU A 10 -33.63 -9.26 -19.51
CA GLU A 10 -34.78 -8.35 -19.51
C GLU A 10 -34.74 -7.35 -18.35
N GLY A 11 -35.47 -6.24 -18.51
CA GLY A 11 -35.63 -5.19 -17.50
C GLY A 11 -34.31 -4.56 -17.04
N ALA A 12 -34.15 -4.40 -15.72
CA ALA A 12 -32.99 -3.72 -15.12
C ALA A 12 -31.65 -4.37 -15.45
N LYS A 13 -31.61 -5.69 -15.66
CA LYS A 13 -30.40 -6.43 -16.02
C LYS A 13 -29.93 -6.07 -17.43
N LYS A 14 -30.87 -5.96 -18.38
CA LYS A 14 -30.61 -5.50 -19.75
C LYS A 14 -30.05 -4.10 -19.78
N GLN A 15 -30.67 -3.17 -19.05
CA GLN A 15 -30.22 -1.78 -18.96
C GLN A 15 -28.79 -1.68 -18.39
N ARG A 16 -28.46 -2.47 -17.37
CA ARG A 16 -27.10 -2.52 -16.81
C ARG A 16 -26.07 -3.03 -17.82
N ILE A 17 -26.40 -4.08 -18.55
CA ILE A 17 -25.50 -4.64 -19.59
C ILE A 17 -25.32 -3.65 -20.73
N SER A 18 -26.40 -3.00 -21.18
CA SER A 18 -26.37 -1.97 -22.23
C SER A 18 -25.50 -0.77 -21.82
N LYS A 19 -25.65 -0.31 -20.57
CA LYS A 19 -24.85 0.79 -20.01
C LYS A 19 -23.37 0.44 -19.90
N LEU A 20 -23.06 -0.79 -19.46
CA LEU A 20 -21.68 -1.29 -19.42
C LEU A 20 -21.07 -1.36 -20.82
N LYS A 21 -21.81 -1.90 -21.79
CA LYS A 21 -21.37 -1.99 -23.19
C LYS A 21 -21.06 -0.61 -23.75
N SER A 22 -21.98 0.35 -23.59
CA SER A 22 -21.77 1.74 -24.06
C SER A 22 -20.57 2.41 -23.38
N TYR A 23 -20.33 2.13 -22.09
CA TYR A 23 -19.16 2.64 -21.38
C TYR A 23 -17.87 2.05 -21.96
N MET A 24 -17.80 0.74 -22.17
CA MET A 24 -16.61 0.08 -22.73
C MET A 24 -16.32 0.57 -24.14
N GLU A 25 -17.34 0.74 -24.99
CA GLU A 25 -17.17 1.27 -26.36
C GLU A 25 -16.61 2.71 -26.35
N LYS A 26 -17.15 3.58 -25.49
CA LYS A 26 -16.70 4.98 -25.39
C LYS A 26 -15.28 5.14 -24.84
N ASN A 27 -14.83 4.19 -24.02
CA ASN A 27 -13.53 4.26 -23.35
C ASN A 27 -12.56 3.21 -23.87
N TRP A 28 -12.89 2.53 -24.97
CA TRP A 28 -12.15 1.37 -25.48
C TRP A 28 -10.68 1.71 -25.75
N GLN A 29 -10.44 2.88 -26.34
CA GLN A 29 -9.08 3.36 -26.65
C GLN A 29 -8.21 3.53 -25.39
N GLY A 30 -8.79 3.95 -24.26
CA GLY A 30 -8.06 4.06 -22.99
C GLY A 30 -7.94 2.73 -22.23
N ILE A 31 -8.87 1.78 -22.46
CA ILE A 31 -8.86 0.45 -21.85
C ILE A 31 -7.85 -0.46 -22.54
N VAL A 32 -7.74 -0.38 -23.87
CA VAL A 32 -6.82 -1.22 -24.65
C VAL A 32 -5.37 -0.85 -24.38
N GLY A 33 -5.08 0.41 -24.00
CA GLY A 33 -3.73 0.85 -23.64
C GLY A 33 -2.76 0.79 -24.82
N ASP A 34 -1.72 1.63 -24.80
CA ASP A 34 -0.52 1.35 -25.59
C ASP A 34 0.11 0.04 -25.09
N ASP A 35 0.73 -0.73 -25.97
CA ASP A 35 1.44 -1.98 -25.62
C ASP A 35 2.52 -1.77 -24.54
N ASP A 36 2.96 -0.52 -24.33
CA ASP A 36 3.93 -0.10 -23.32
C ASP A 36 3.33 0.08 -21.91
N VAL A 37 1.99 0.08 -21.74
CA VAL A 37 1.33 0.34 -20.45
C VAL A 37 0.73 -0.94 -19.87
N VAL A 38 1.61 -1.76 -19.29
CA VAL A 38 1.24 -3.01 -18.62
C VAL A 38 0.41 -2.74 -17.35
N SER A 39 -0.89 -3.03 -17.43
CA SER A 39 -1.84 -3.26 -16.32
C SER A 39 -1.92 -2.18 -15.22
N LEU A 40 -2.74 -1.14 -15.44
CA LEU A 40 -3.15 -0.19 -14.39
C LEU A 40 -4.16 -0.79 -13.37
N GLY A 41 -4.70 -1.99 -13.64
CA GLY A 41 -5.79 -2.58 -12.83
C GLY A 41 -5.45 -2.80 -11.35
N ALA A 42 -4.18 -3.03 -11.00
CA ALA A 42 -3.75 -3.14 -9.60
C ALA A 42 -3.59 -1.76 -8.92
N ILE A 43 -3.27 -0.72 -9.69
CA ILE A 43 -3.04 0.63 -9.20
C ILE A 43 -4.37 1.29 -8.84
N GLU A 44 -5.44 1.06 -9.59
CA GLU A 44 -6.75 1.69 -9.35
C GLU A 44 -7.34 1.35 -7.97
N GLY A 45 -7.22 0.09 -7.53
CA GLY A 45 -7.66 -0.33 -6.20
C GLY A 45 -6.88 0.36 -5.08
N GLN A 46 -5.56 0.46 -5.22
CA GLN A 46 -4.72 1.16 -4.24
C GLN A 46 -4.94 2.67 -4.24
N VAL A 47 -5.08 3.28 -5.41
CA VAL A 47 -5.39 4.71 -5.54
C VAL A 47 -6.74 5.01 -4.93
N PHE A 48 -7.78 4.19 -5.16
CA PHE A 48 -9.07 4.35 -4.51
C PHE A 48 -8.96 4.32 -2.99
N HIS A 49 -8.26 3.34 -2.41
CA HIS A 49 -8.10 3.26 -0.96
C HIS A 49 -7.28 4.44 -0.39
N HIS A 50 -6.24 4.90 -1.09
CA HIS A 50 -5.45 6.06 -0.67
C HIS A 50 -6.23 7.37 -0.79
N VAL A 51 -6.92 7.59 -1.90
CA VAL A 51 -7.77 8.77 -2.14
C VAL A 51 -8.92 8.79 -1.14
N ALA A 52 -9.60 7.65 -0.96
CA ALA A 52 -10.63 7.50 0.06
C ALA A 52 -10.03 7.82 1.43
N ARG A 53 -8.90 7.22 1.84
CA ARG A 53 -8.30 7.49 3.15
C ARG A 53 -7.89 8.95 3.36
N ARG A 54 -7.43 9.66 2.31
CA ARG A 54 -7.04 11.08 2.36
C ARG A 54 -8.24 12.02 2.37
N MET A 55 -9.29 11.72 1.60
CA MET A 55 -10.48 12.57 1.49
C MET A 55 -11.54 12.26 2.55
N LYS A 56 -11.78 10.96 2.79
CA LYS A 56 -12.81 10.39 3.67
C LYS A 56 -12.21 9.25 4.51
N ARG A 57 -11.73 9.55 5.71
CA ARG A 57 -11.27 8.53 6.66
C ARG A 57 -12.40 7.49 6.83
N HIS A 58 -12.10 6.22 6.57
CA HIS A 58 -13.09 5.14 6.56
C HIS A 58 -13.97 5.20 7.82
N GLY A 59 -15.28 5.41 7.64
CA GLY A 59 -16.29 5.33 8.71
C GLY A 59 -17.01 6.61 9.14
N ALA A 60 -16.57 7.84 8.81
CA ALA A 60 -17.32 9.04 9.22
C ALA A 60 -16.96 10.32 8.43
N ARG A 61 -17.82 11.34 8.60
CA ARG A 61 -17.84 12.71 8.06
C ARG A 61 -16.51 13.27 7.54
N TRP A 62 -16.59 14.02 6.44
CA TRP A 62 -15.48 14.76 5.84
C TRP A 62 -14.74 15.58 6.91
N SER A 63 -13.42 15.38 7.02
CA SER A 63 -12.58 16.28 7.79
C SER A 63 -12.55 17.65 7.10
N LYS A 64 -12.39 18.75 7.85
CA LYS A 64 -12.25 20.10 7.24
C LYS A 64 -11.17 20.14 6.15
N PRO A 65 -9.97 19.55 6.34
CA PRO A 65 -8.96 19.48 5.28
C PRO A 65 -9.37 18.61 4.09
N GLY A 66 -10.08 17.50 4.32
CA GLY A 66 -10.57 16.63 3.24
C GLY A 66 -11.65 17.30 2.38
N ALA A 67 -12.54 18.08 3.01
CA ALA A 67 -13.54 18.88 2.31
C ALA A 67 -12.90 20.01 1.48
N ASP A 68 -11.94 20.73 2.06
CA ASP A 68 -11.18 21.78 1.35
C ASP A 68 -10.44 21.21 0.12
N ALA A 69 -9.78 20.06 0.29
CA ALA A 69 -9.10 19.38 -0.82
C ALA A 69 -10.07 18.98 -1.95
N LEU A 70 -11.29 18.53 -1.63
CA LEU A 70 -12.31 18.21 -2.62
C LEU A 70 -12.79 19.46 -3.37
N VAL A 71 -13.06 20.54 -2.64
CA VAL A 71 -13.51 21.81 -3.24
C VAL A 71 -12.47 22.33 -4.23
N ARG A 72 -11.18 22.29 -3.86
CA ARG A 72 -10.08 22.67 -4.76
C ARG A 72 -10.05 21.81 -6.02
N LEU A 73 -10.21 20.49 -5.87
CA LEU A 73 -10.21 19.56 -7.01
C LEU A 73 -11.37 19.84 -7.98
N ILE A 74 -12.58 20.08 -7.44
CA ILE A 74 -13.76 20.45 -8.23
C ILE A 74 -13.54 21.79 -8.94
N ALA A 75 -12.99 22.79 -8.24
CA ALA A 75 -12.69 24.11 -8.81
C ALA A 75 -11.66 24.01 -9.95
N THR A 76 -10.54 23.31 -9.76
CA THR A 76 -9.54 23.11 -10.83
C THR A 76 -10.14 22.40 -12.05
N ARG A 77 -11.02 21.42 -11.83
CA ARG A 77 -11.71 20.72 -12.92
C ARG A 77 -12.64 21.66 -13.68
N ALA A 78 -13.40 22.50 -12.98
CA ALA A 78 -14.32 23.45 -13.59
C ALA A 78 -13.57 24.54 -14.37
N ASN A 79 -12.40 24.96 -13.89
CA ASN A 79 -11.57 25.97 -14.53
C ASN A 79 -10.65 25.41 -15.64
N HIS A 80 -10.69 24.10 -15.92
CA HIS A 80 -9.76 23.42 -16.81
C HIS A 80 -8.28 23.66 -16.47
N GLU A 81 -7.99 23.90 -15.19
CA GLU A 81 -6.63 24.12 -14.72
C GLU A 81 -5.93 22.77 -14.51
N PRO A 82 -4.64 22.68 -14.85
CA PRO A 82 -3.88 21.48 -14.53
C PRO A 82 -3.86 21.28 -13.02
N LEU A 83 -4.20 20.07 -12.58
CA LEU A 83 -4.07 19.67 -11.20
C LEU A 83 -2.61 19.84 -10.79
N ARG A 84 -2.33 20.93 -10.07
CA ARG A 84 -1.06 21.12 -9.37
C ARG A 84 -1.07 20.15 -8.21
N ALA A 85 -0.65 18.92 -8.48
CA ALA A 85 -0.23 18.05 -7.41
C ALA A 85 0.90 18.79 -6.71
N ASN A 86 0.66 19.23 -5.48
CA ASN A 86 1.75 19.39 -4.52
C ASN A 86 2.26 17.98 -4.20
N THR A 87 2.73 17.24 -5.21
CA THR A 87 3.73 16.21 -5.02
C THR A 87 4.94 17.01 -4.58
N PRO A 88 5.34 16.96 -3.30
CA PRO A 88 6.66 17.43 -2.96
C PRO A 88 7.60 16.75 -3.94
N SER A 89 8.38 17.53 -4.66
CA SER A 89 9.51 17.01 -5.42
C SER A 89 10.29 16.08 -4.51
N ARG A 90 10.97 15.08 -5.06
CA ARG A 90 11.82 14.17 -4.27
C ARG A 90 12.80 14.95 -3.37
N SER A 91 13.19 16.17 -3.77
CA SER A 91 13.94 17.14 -2.99
C SER A 91 13.17 17.78 -1.84
N GLU A 92 11.87 18.07 -1.97
CA GLU A 92 11.02 18.58 -0.87
C GLU A 92 10.61 17.49 0.12
N MET A 93 10.55 16.21 -0.28
CA MET A 93 10.43 15.10 0.67
C MET A 93 11.72 14.85 1.46
N GLN A 94 12.87 15.26 0.90
CA GLN A 94 14.18 15.22 1.55
C GLN A 94 14.53 16.53 2.25
N ALA A 95 13.70 17.57 2.14
CA ALA A 95 13.82 18.73 2.99
C ALA A 95 13.57 18.24 4.40
N GLU A 96 14.66 18.06 5.13
CA GLU A 96 14.69 17.68 6.53
C GLU A 96 13.69 18.60 7.24
N VAL A 97 12.52 18.05 7.57
CA VAL A 97 11.79 18.56 8.72
C VAL A 97 12.84 18.61 9.81
N PRO A 98 13.10 19.74 10.48
CA PRO A 98 13.89 19.72 11.69
C PRO A 98 13.04 18.96 12.71
N VAL A 99 13.07 17.64 12.60
CA VAL A 99 12.75 16.75 13.68
C VAL A 99 13.68 17.26 14.76
N LYS A 100 13.11 17.79 15.84
CA LYS A 100 13.85 17.96 17.08
C LYS A 100 14.23 16.55 17.51
N THR A 101 15.24 15.98 16.86
CA THR A 101 15.88 14.75 17.26
C THR A 101 16.45 15.09 18.61
N LYS A 102 15.85 14.53 19.65
CA LYS A 102 16.51 14.46 20.95
C LYS A 102 17.95 13.99 20.66
N PRO A 103 18.98 14.63 21.22
CA PRO A 103 20.35 14.19 21.00
C PRO A 103 20.39 12.70 21.28
N VAL A 104 20.72 11.94 20.25
CA VAL A 104 20.78 10.50 20.34
C VAL A 104 21.93 10.21 21.29
N ASN A 105 21.61 9.69 22.48
CA ASN A 105 22.63 9.38 23.45
C ASN A 105 23.39 8.13 22.97
N GLU A 106 24.57 8.34 22.40
CA GLU A 106 25.41 7.27 21.84
C GLU A 106 25.71 6.19 22.87
N ALA A 107 25.83 6.55 24.16
CA ALA A 107 26.03 5.60 25.25
C ALA A 107 24.80 4.70 25.48
N GLU A 108 23.59 5.22 25.33
CA GLU A 108 22.35 4.42 25.42
C GLU A 108 22.21 3.48 24.23
N ILE A 109 22.65 3.89 23.03
CA ILE A 109 22.69 3.00 21.86
C ILE A 109 23.70 1.87 22.10
N ALA A 110 24.93 2.20 22.51
CA ALA A 110 25.97 1.21 22.77
C ALA A 110 25.50 0.17 23.80
N ARG A 111 24.88 0.63 24.91
CA ARG A 111 24.32 -0.25 25.94
C ARG A 111 23.26 -1.20 25.38
N ARG A 112 22.33 -0.69 24.55
CA ARG A 112 21.29 -1.51 23.92
C ARG A 112 21.85 -2.52 22.92
N VAL A 113 22.92 -2.17 22.21
CA VAL A 113 23.61 -3.09 21.29
C VAL A 113 24.27 -4.22 22.06
N GLU A 114 24.92 -3.92 23.19
CA GLU A 114 25.55 -4.91 24.06
C GLU A 114 24.51 -5.82 24.75
N GLU A 115 23.41 -5.25 25.24
CA GLU A 115 22.26 -6.01 25.75
C GLU A 115 21.64 -6.92 24.67
N ALA A 116 21.52 -6.43 23.43
CA ALA A 116 21.02 -7.22 22.31
C ALA A 116 21.99 -8.34 21.90
N ALA A 117 23.31 -8.06 21.91
CA ALA A 117 24.33 -9.05 21.59
C ALA A 117 24.37 -10.19 22.62
N THR A 118 24.37 -9.84 23.91
CA THR A 118 24.31 -10.82 25.00
C THR A 118 22.99 -11.60 25.02
N TRP A 119 21.88 -10.98 24.62
CA TRP A 119 20.61 -11.68 24.44
C TRP A 119 20.66 -12.67 23.27
N LEU A 120 21.22 -12.27 22.12
CA LEU A 120 21.38 -13.11 20.93
C LEU A 120 22.35 -14.28 21.13
N GLU A 121 23.40 -14.07 21.92
CA GLU A 121 24.35 -15.14 22.28
C GLU A 121 23.64 -16.28 23.02
N LYS A 122 22.66 -15.94 23.88
CA LYS A 122 21.93 -16.91 24.70
C LYS A 122 20.63 -17.42 24.06
N HIS A 123 20.05 -16.68 23.12
CA HIS A 123 18.75 -16.97 22.53
C HIS A 123 18.80 -16.96 21.01
N MET A 124 18.32 -18.05 20.39
CA MET A 124 18.16 -18.11 18.94
C MET A 124 16.71 -17.75 18.55
N PRO A 125 16.44 -16.53 18.06
CA PRO A 125 15.07 -16.02 17.90
C PRO A 125 14.28 -16.80 16.83
N ALA A 126 15.00 -17.40 15.87
CA ALA A 126 14.42 -18.27 14.86
C ALA A 126 13.67 -19.48 15.46
N LEU A 127 13.99 -19.92 16.70
CA LEU A 127 13.31 -21.03 17.37
C LEU A 127 12.02 -20.66 18.11
N VAL A 128 11.80 -19.37 18.41
CA VAL A 128 10.69 -18.89 19.26
C VAL A 128 9.83 -17.84 18.52
N GLY A 129 10.26 -17.38 17.34
CA GLY A 129 9.56 -16.37 16.56
C GLY A 129 8.37 -16.89 15.73
N PRO A 130 7.66 -15.99 15.01
CA PRO A 130 6.47 -16.31 14.20
C PRO A 130 6.69 -17.34 13.08
N HIS A 131 7.95 -17.65 12.79
CA HIS A 131 8.37 -18.58 11.75
C HIS A 131 9.06 -19.83 12.31
N ALA A 132 8.96 -20.07 13.61
CA ALA A 132 9.49 -21.26 14.27
C ALA A 132 8.92 -22.57 13.68
N ASP A 133 7.76 -22.48 13.04
CA ASP A 133 7.10 -23.63 12.42
C ASP A 133 7.61 -24.03 11.04
N ARG A 134 8.52 -23.25 10.44
CA ARG A 134 9.02 -23.56 9.09
C ARG A 134 9.83 -24.88 9.10
N PRO A 135 9.71 -25.73 8.05
CA PRO A 135 10.38 -27.04 8.03
C PRO A 135 11.89 -26.99 8.29
N TRP A 136 12.59 -26.03 7.71
CA TRP A 136 14.04 -25.87 7.92
C TRP A 136 14.39 -25.48 9.36
N VAL A 137 13.51 -24.77 10.08
CA VAL A 137 13.71 -24.46 11.51
C VAL A 137 13.52 -25.71 12.37
N LYS A 138 12.47 -26.51 12.09
CA LYS A 138 12.15 -27.73 12.86
C LYS A 138 13.21 -28.81 12.71
N TYR A 139 13.67 -29.07 11.49
CA TYR A 139 14.48 -30.25 11.18
C TYR A 139 15.97 -29.97 11.04
N VAL A 140 16.37 -28.72 10.75
CA VAL A 140 17.78 -28.38 10.55
C VAL A 140 18.26 -27.53 11.72
N LEU A 141 17.64 -26.37 11.91
CA LEU A 141 18.15 -25.39 12.88
C LEU A 141 18.04 -25.87 14.33
N ARG A 142 16.93 -26.55 14.68
CA ARG A 142 16.73 -27.10 16.03
C ARG A 142 17.69 -28.25 16.35
N GLU A 143 18.04 -29.07 15.36
CA GLU A 143 19.00 -30.17 15.56
C GLU A 143 20.43 -29.63 15.69
N LEU A 144 20.82 -28.65 14.87
CA LEU A 144 22.13 -28.00 15.00
C LEU A 144 22.32 -27.34 16.37
N ALA A 145 21.29 -26.69 16.90
CA ALA A 145 21.33 -26.08 18.24
C ALA A 145 21.47 -27.10 19.37
N ARG A 146 20.95 -28.32 19.20
CA ARG A 146 21.12 -29.41 20.18
C ARG A 146 22.54 -29.95 20.16
N VAL A 147 23.12 -30.13 18.97
CA VAL A 147 24.48 -30.66 18.80
C VAL A 147 25.54 -29.70 19.37
N SER A 148 25.37 -28.39 19.18
CA SER A 148 26.28 -27.39 19.74
C SER A 148 26.26 -27.33 21.28
N ALA A 149 25.17 -27.77 21.92
CA ALA A 149 25.09 -27.84 23.39
C ALA A 149 25.80 -29.07 23.98
N THR A 150 26.09 -30.10 23.17
CA THR A 150 26.77 -31.33 23.60
C THR A 150 28.29 -31.31 23.40
N VAL A 151 28.82 -30.30 22.70
CA VAL A 151 30.26 -30.09 22.56
C VAL A 151 30.69 -29.04 23.59
N ALA A 152 30.69 -29.44 24.85
CA ALA A 152 31.27 -28.71 25.98
C ALA A 152 31.99 -29.72 26.89
#